data_AF-A0A136NRI0-F1
#
_entry.id   AF-A0A136NRI0-F1
#
_cell.length_a   1.000
_cell.length_b   1.000
_cell.length_c   1.000
_cell.angle_alpha   90.00
_cell.angle_beta   90.00
_cell.angle_gamma   90.00
#
_symmetry.space_group_name_H-M   'P 1'
#
loop_
_entity.id
_entity.type
_entity.pdbx_description
1 polymer ?
#
loop_
_entity_poly.entity_id
_entity_poly.type
_entity_poly.pdbx_seq_one_letter_code
_entity_poly.pdbx_strand_id
1 'polypeptide(L)'
;MFRNQLIYFVFTFLFFLSSCSKEDRREVKQTIDSASQILGHELDTIINTKLDNDSLFKSAPVEPVNSTSLKSKEFRSALNDIFDKYEDIKDELSDDDTAGVKNSAEEFKKTLMNTVKYAPAADMDNSWKMWVSTTEKIVSELSAAKTLSIQRKGFSELTGSMESMIKNFGLDNRTVYKLTCTAIPGKSFWLTESRSLDNPYSGNDTSNGKDEKCIRVAASWKFE
;
A
#
# COMPACT_ATOMS: atom_id res chain seq x y z
N MET A 1 -78.45 -35.10 -7.12
CA MET A 1 -78.54 -33.75 -6.54
C MET A 1 -77.71 -33.75 -5.25
N PHE A 2 -76.83 -32.77 -5.11
CA PHE A 2 -75.63 -32.72 -4.27
C PHE A 2 -75.86 -32.50 -2.76
N ARG A 3 -74.79 -32.76 -1.98
CA ARG A 3 -74.40 -32.20 -0.65
C ARG A 3 -75.03 -32.87 0.58
N ASN A 4 -74.35 -33.07 1.70
CA ASN A 4 -73.18 -32.39 2.26
C ASN A 4 -72.52 -33.28 3.34
N GLN A 5 -71.31 -33.80 3.09
CA GLN A 5 -70.37 -34.18 4.15
C GLN A 5 -69.35 -33.06 4.23
N LEU A 6 -69.41 -32.17 5.23
CA LEU A 6 -68.29 -31.29 5.56
C LEU A 6 -68.51 -30.51 6.88
N ILE A 7 -68.63 -31.20 8.02
CA ILE A 7 -68.59 -30.54 9.34
C ILE A 7 -67.83 -31.42 10.33
N TYR A 8 -66.53 -31.65 10.10
CA TYR A 8 -65.66 -32.30 11.10
C TYR A 8 -64.19 -31.85 11.08
N PHE A 9 -63.88 -30.70 10.47
CA PHE A 9 -62.49 -30.26 10.29
C PHE A 9 -62.24 -28.78 10.60
N VAL A 10 -62.80 -28.26 11.70
CA VAL A 10 -62.50 -26.88 12.14
C VAL A 10 -62.01 -26.79 13.59
N PHE A 11 -61.97 -27.90 14.35
CA PHE A 11 -61.49 -27.89 15.75
C PHE A 11 -60.03 -28.34 15.96
N THR A 12 -59.26 -28.56 14.89
CA THR A 12 -57.83 -28.91 14.93
C THR A 12 -56.95 -27.93 14.16
N PHE A 13 -57.26 -26.63 14.21
CA PHE A 13 -56.38 -25.62 13.61
C PHE A 13 -56.28 -24.32 14.42
N LEU A 14 -56.39 -24.40 15.75
CA LEU A 14 -56.26 -23.24 16.64
C LEU A 14 -55.32 -23.51 17.83
N PHE A 15 -54.28 -24.33 17.64
CA PHE A 15 -53.20 -24.47 18.63
C PHE A 15 -51.78 -24.45 18.05
N PHE A 16 -51.60 -24.05 16.78
CA PHE A 16 -50.27 -24.01 16.14
C PHE A 16 -49.77 -22.62 15.75
N LEU A 17 -50.23 -21.54 16.39
CA LEU A 17 -49.75 -20.19 16.08
C LEU A 17 -49.39 -19.33 17.31
N SER A 18 -48.86 -19.95 18.37
CA SER A 18 -48.27 -19.20 19.50
C SER A 18 -46.92 -19.74 20.00
N SER A 19 -46.30 -20.66 19.27
CA SER A 19 -44.91 -21.06 19.49
C SER A 19 -43.98 -20.37 18.47
N CYS A 20 -43.96 -19.03 18.45
CA CYS A 20 -42.75 -18.34 18.03
C CYS A 20 -41.77 -18.51 19.20
N SER A 21 -40.84 -19.44 19.00
CA SER A 21 -40.39 -20.34 20.04
C SER A 21 -39.33 -19.65 20.93
N LYS A 22 -39.26 -20.02 22.21
CA LYS A 22 -38.13 -19.59 23.07
C LYS A 22 -36.79 -20.08 22.50
N GLU A 23 -36.81 -21.12 21.67
CA GLU A 23 -35.68 -21.62 20.87
C GLU A 23 -35.19 -20.53 19.89
N ASP A 24 -36.10 -19.96 19.08
CA ASP A 24 -35.77 -18.96 18.06
C ASP A 24 -35.12 -17.71 18.70
N ARG A 25 -35.62 -17.28 19.87
CA ARG A 25 -35.02 -16.16 20.63
C ARG A 25 -33.63 -16.48 21.20
N ARG A 26 -33.37 -17.75 21.57
CA ARG A 26 -32.05 -18.17 22.06
C ARG A 26 -31.05 -18.25 20.92
N GLU A 27 -31.47 -18.78 19.77
CA GLU A 27 -30.67 -18.86 18.56
C GLU A 27 -30.28 -17.46 18.08
N VAL A 28 -31.25 -16.54 17.94
CA VAL A 28 -30.98 -15.14 17.57
C VAL A 28 -30.03 -14.46 18.55
N LYS A 29 -30.20 -14.67 19.87
CA LYS A 29 -29.27 -14.12 20.87
C LYS A 29 -27.86 -14.69 20.69
N GLN A 30 -27.72 -16.00 20.47
CA GLN A 30 -26.43 -16.65 20.28
C GLN A 30 -25.73 -16.15 19.01
N THR A 31 -26.48 -15.91 17.93
CA THR A 31 -25.95 -15.29 16.70
C THR A 31 -25.46 -13.87 16.96
N ILE A 32 -26.22 -13.05 17.69
CA ILE A 32 -25.83 -11.68 18.03
C ILE A 32 -24.58 -11.66 18.92
N ASP A 33 -24.51 -12.53 19.93
CA ASP A 33 -23.37 -12.63 20.85
C ASP A 33 -22.11 -13.09 20.09
N SER A 34 -22.24 -14.06 19.19
CA SER A 34 -21.15 -14.52 18.31
C SER A 34 -20.65 -13.43 17.37
N ALA A 35 -21.56 -12.75 16.66
CA ALA A 35 -21.21 -11.63 15.80
C ALA A 35 -20.52 -10.50 16.56
N SER A 36 -21.01 -10.18 17.77
CA SER A 36 -20.40 -9.16 18.64
C SER A 36 -18.99 -9.53 19.08
N GLN A 37 -18.75 -10.82 19.39
CA GLN A 37 -17.41 -11.31 19.72
C GLN A 37 -16.46 -11.27 18.53
N ILE A 38 -16.91 -11.69 17.34
CA ILE A 38 -16.11 -11.62 16.11
C ILE A 38 -15.69 -10.18 15.83
N LEU A 39 -16.65 -9.24 15.88
CA LEU A 39 -16.37 -7.82 15.67
C LEU A 39 -15.42 -7.25 16.72
N GLY A 40 -15.58 -7.63 17.99
CA GLY A 40 -14.66 -7.23 19.06
C GLY A 40 -13.23 -7.71 18.81
N HIS A 41 -13.07 -8.98 18.44
CA HIS A 41 -11.77 -9.57 18.13
C HIS A 41 -11.10 -8.92 16.90
N GLU A 42 -11.87 -8.67 15.83
CA GLU A 42 -11.36 -7.97 14.64
C GLU A 42 -10.91 -6.55 14.97
N LEU A 43 -11.69 -5.83 15.79
CA LEU A 43 -11.35 -4.47 16.20
C LEU A 43 -10.06 -4.42 17.04
N ASP A 44 -9.95 -5.30 18.04
CA ASP A 44 -8.76 -5.40 18.89
C ASP A 44 -7.51 -5.76 18.06
N THR A 45 -7.66 -6.66 17.09
CA THR A 45 -6.58 -7.02 16.16
C THR A 45 -6.13 -5.80 15.36
N ILE A 46 -7.06 -5.05 14.77
CA ILE A 46 -6.75 -3.84 13.98
C ILE A 46 -6.08 -2.76 14.84
N ILE A 47 -6.56 -2.55 16.07
CA ILE A 47 -5.99 -1.55 16.98
C ILE A 47 -4.55 -1.91 17.33
N ASN A 48 -4.30 -3.16 17.72
CA ASN A 48 -2.96 -3.60 18.09
C ASN A 48 -1.99 -3.50 16.90
N THR A 49 -2.36 -4.01 15.71
CA THR A 49 -1.53 -3.89 14.51
C THR A 49 -1.22 -2.44 14.13
N LYS A 50 -2.19 -1.51 14.26
CA LYS A 50 -1.94 -0.09 13.99
C LYS A 50 -0.98 0.54 15.00
N LEU A 51 -1.10 0.18 16.27
CA LEU A 51 -0.20 0.65 17.33
C LEU A 51 1.23 0.12 17.11
N ASP A 52 1.35 -1.15 16.76
CA ASP A 52 2.64 -1.80 16.50
C ASP A 52 3.33 -1.17 15.28
N ASN A 53 2.61 -0.98 14.18
CA ASN A 53 3.11 -0.24 13.02
C ASN A 53 3.57 1.17 13.39
N ASP A 54 2.74 1.97 14.07
CA ASP A 54 3.11 3.33 14.44
C ASP A 54 4.36 3.38 15.34
N SER A 55 4.55 2.36 16.20
CA SER A 55 5.78 2.21 17.00
C SER A 55 7.02 1.96 16.12
N LEU A 56 6.89 1.12 15.09
CA LEU A 56 7.97 0.81 14.15
C LEU A 56 8.45 2.08 13.45
N PHE A 57 7.53 2.87 12.89
CA PHE A 57 7.85 4.11 12.20
C PHE A 57 8.33 5.23 13.13
N LYS A 58 7.86 5.29 14.38
CA LYS A 58 8.36 6.24 15.40
C LYS A 58 9.80 5.94 15.82
N SER A 59 10.20 4.67 15.78
CA SER A 59 11.55 4.23 16.13
C SER A 59 12.54 4.26 14.96
N ALA A 60 12.10 4.67 13.78
CA ALA A 60 12.89 4.69 12.56
C ALA A 60 14.20 5.51 12.74
N PRO A 61 15.37 4.96 12.36
CA PRO A 61 16.60 5.75 12.32
C PRO A 61 16.43 6.96 11.41
N VAL A 62 16.69 8.16 11.92
CA VAL A 62 16.62 9.40 11.13
C VAL A 62 18.00 9.70 10.58
N GLU A 63 18.13 9.64 9.26
CA GLU A 63 19.36 10.01 8.56
C GLU A 63 19.44 11.53 8.43
N PRO A 64 20.63 12.14 8.62
CA PRO A 64 20.78 13.58 8.53
C PRO A 64 20.55 14.06 7.09
N VAL A 65 19.64 15.01 6.93
CA VAL A 65 19.44 15.74 5.68
C VAL A 65 20.22 17.06 5.77
N ASN A 66 21.23 17.23 4.92
CA ASN A 66 21.96 18.49 4.85
C ASN A 66 21.15 19.52 4.06
N SER A 67 20.34 20.30 4.77
CA SER A 67 19.45 21.32 4.20
C SER A 67 20.17 22.36 3.33
N THR A 68 21.44 22.67 3.62
CA THR A 68 22.25 23.64 2.84
C THR A 68 22.67 23.12 1.47
N SER A 69 22.62 21.81 1.26
CA SER A 69 22.98 21.15 -0.01
C SER A 69 21.77 20.77 -0.88
N LEU A 70 20.56 20.96 -0.36
CA LEU A 70 19.34 20.64 -1.09
C LEU A 70 19.06 21.64 -2.21
N LYS A 71 18.33 21.18 -3.22
CA LYS A 71 17.83 22.02 -4.32
C LYS A 71 16.76 23.00 -3.81
N SER A 72 16.41 24.00 -4.64
CA SER A 72 15.35 24.96 -4.30
C SER A 72 14.04 24.27 -3.91
N LYS A 73 13.22 24.95 -3.10
CA LYS A 73 11.93 24.41 -2.65
C LYS A 73 11.03 24.10 -3.85
N GLU A 74 11.01 25.00 -4.83
CA GLU A 74 10.22 24.85 -6.06
C GLU A 74 10.66 23.60 -6.85
N PHE A 75 11.98 23.35 -6.93
CA PHE A 75 12.49 22.14 -7.56
C PHE A 75 12.09 20.89 -6.77
N ARG A 76 12.26 20.89 -5.45
CA ARG A 76 11.88 19.76 -4.59
C ARG A 76 10.39 19.45 -4.65
N SER A 77 9.53 20.47 -4.69
CA SER A 77 8.09 20.30 -4.86
C SER A 77 7.74 19.63 -6.19
N ALA A 78 8.52 19.86 -7.25
CA ALA A 78 8.32 19.18 -8.53
C ALA A 78 8.74 17.70 -8.49
N LEU A 79 9.63 17.32 -7.56
CA LEU A 79 10.05 15.94 -7.36
C LEU A 79 9.03 15.13 -6.55
N ASN A 80 8.15 15.79 -5.80
CA ASN A 80 7.07 15.14 -5.07
C ASN A 80 6.16 14.36 -6.03
N ASP A 81 5.77 14.95 -7.17
CA ASP A 81 4.94 14.28 -8.18
C ASP A 81 5.62 13.02 -8.74
N ILE A 82 6.95 13.07 -8.90
CA ILE A 82 7.74 11.91 -9.36
C ILE A 82 7.73 10.82 -8.27
N PHE A 83 7.88 11.21 -7.00
CA PHE A 83 7.84 10.29 -5.88
C PHE A 83 6.46 9.62 -5.74
N ASP A 84 5.38 10.37 -5.95
CA ASP A 84 4.02 9.82 -5.94
C ASP A 84 3.84 8.75 -7.03
N LYS A 85 4.37 9.00 -8.24
CA LYS A 85 4.34 7.99 -9.32
C LYS A 85 5.18 6.75 -9.00
N TYR A 86 6.23 6.90 -8.19
CA TYR A 86 6.99 5.76 -7.69
C TYR A 86 6.17 4.95 -6.69
N GLU A 87 5.43 5.60 -5.79
CA GLU A 87 4.51 4.92 -4.86
C GLU A 87 3.37 4.22 -5.60
N ASP A 88 2.84 4.79 -6.68
CA ASP A 88 1.86 4.10 -7.53
C ASP A 88 2.43 2.76 -8.05
N ILE A 89 3.65 2.74 -8.60
CA ILE A 89 4.29 1.49 -9.08
C ILE A 89 4.49 0.50 -7.91
N LYS A 90 4.88 0.99 -6.73
CA LYS A 90 5.04 0.16 -5.52
C LYS A 90 3.72 -0.50 -5.12
N ASP A 91 2.62 0.24 -5.15
CA ASP A 91 1.30 -0.24 -4.74
C ASP A 91 0.81 -1.30 -5.72
N GLU A 92 0.90 -1.05 -7.03
CA GLU A 92 0.54 -2.04 -8.07
C GLU A 92 1.35 -3.34 -7.94
N LEU A 93 2.64 -3.25 -7.57
CA LEU A 93 3.49 -4.42 -7.30
C LEU A 93 3.10 -5.19 -6.03
N SER A 94 2.57 -4.47 -5.04
CA SER A 94 2.06 -5.04 -3.79
C SER A 94 0.75 -5.79 -3.99
N ASP A 95 0.02 -5.46 -5.07
CA ASP A 95 -1.22 -6.11 -5.47
C ASP A 95 -1.02 -7.16 -6.59
N ASP A 96 0.23 -7.43 -7.00
CA ASP A 96 0.58 -8.28 -8.15
C ASP A 96 -0.02 -7.82 -9.50
N ASP A 97 -0.45 -6.55 -9.63
CA ASP A 97 -1.07 -6.04 -10.85
C ASP A 97 -0.03 -5.72 -11.93
N THR A 98 0.27 -6.72 -12.75
CA THR A 98 1.20 -6.59 -13.86
C THR A 98 0.78 -5.52 -14.88
N ALA A 99 -0.52 -5.28 -15.08
CA ALA A 99 -1.00 -4.27 -16.03
C ALA A 99 -0.93 -2.86 -15.41
N GLY A 100 -1.37 -2.73 -14.15
CA GLY A 100 -1.24 -1.53 -13.33
C GLY A 100 0.20 -1.02 -13.28
N VAL A 101 1.16 -1.90 -13.01
CA VAL A 101 2.60 -1.54 -13.01
C VAL A 101 3.06 -0.93 -14.33
N LYS A 102 2.60 -1.44 -15.48
CA LYS A 102 2.98 -0.89 -16.79
C LYS A 102 2.42 0.52 -16.97
N ASN A 103 1.14 0.68 -16.65
CA ASN A 103 0.45 1.97 -16.76
C ASN A 103 1.11 3.01 -15.85
N SER A 104 1.36 2.64 -14.58
CA SER A 104 2.03 3.52 -13.60
C SER A 104 3.46 3.85 -14.01
N ALA A 105 4.20 2.93 -14.64
CA ALA A 105 5.52 3.21 -15.21
C ALA A 105 5.47 4.19 -16.40
N GLU A 106 4.44 4.09 -17.26
CA GLU A 106 4.22 5.08 -18.33
C GLU A 106 3.86 6.46 -17.78
N GLU A 107 3.00 6.52 -16.75
CA GLU A 107 2.65 7.77 -16.09
C GLU A 107 3.82 8.39 -15.32
N PHE A 108 4.66 7.56 -14.69
CA PHE A 108 5.95 8.00 -14.15
C PHE A 108 6.78 8.65 -15.23
N LYS A 109 6.96 7.98 -16.38
CA LYS A 109 7.76 8.51 -17.49
C LYS A 109 7.23 9.86 -17.98
N LYS A 110 5.91 10.00 -18.15
CA LYS A 110 5.29 11.27 -18.54
C LYS A 110 5.53 12.36 -17.50
N THR A 111 5.39 12.04 -16.22
CA THR A 111 5.62 12.97 -15.10
C THR A 111 7.07 13.44 -15.07
N LEU A 112 8.03 12.51 -15.14
CA LEU A 112 9.45 12.80 -15.23
C LEU A 112 9.77 13.76 -16.39
N MET A 113 9.26 13.47 -17.60
CA MET A 113 9.49 14.30 -18.78
C MET A 113 8.81 15.68 -18.68
N ASN A 114 7.71 15.79 -17.94
CA ASN A 114 7.09 17.08 -17.68
C ASN A 114 7.89 17.88 -16.65
N THR A 115 8.36 17.27 -15.56
CA THR A 115 9.23 17.93 -14.56
C THR A 115 10.47 18.54 -15.19
N VAL A 116 11.09 17.85 -16.15
CA VAL A 116 12.22 18.38 -16.93
C VAL A 116 11.90 19.68 -17.67
N LYS A 117 10.63 19.94 -18.02
CA LYS A 117 10.23 21.15 -18.77
C LYS A 117 9.99 22.36 -17.86
N TYR A 118 9.51 22.16 -16.64
CA TYR A 118 9.03 23.26 -15.78
C TYR A 118 9.85 23.47 -14.52
N ALA A 119 10.65 22.49 -14.06
CA ALA A 119 11.44 22.67 -12.85
C ALA A 119 12.53 23.75 -13.06
N PRO A 120 12.96 24.45 -11.99
CA PRO A 120 13.93 25.54 -12.10
C PRO A 120 15.24 25.11 -12.78
N ALA A 121 15.60 25.78 -13.88
CA ALA A 121 16.79 25.43 -14.67
C ALA A 121 18.11 25.52 -13.88
N ALA A 122 18.17 26.40 -12.87
CA ALA A 122 19.33 26.55 -11.98
C ALA A 122 19.63 25.29 -11.16
N ASP A 123 18.62 24.48 -10.88
CA ASP A 123 18.75 23.24 -10.11
C ASP A 123 19.06 22.01 -10.99
N MET A 124 18.86 22.12 -12.32
CA MET A 124 19.07 21.07 -13.32
C MET A 124 20.54 20.92 -13.76
N ASP A 125 21.42 20.65 -12.80
CA ASP A 125 22.83 20.39 -13.06
C ASP A 125 23.09 19.02 -13.75
N ASN A 126 24.36 18.67 -13.91
CA ASN A 126 24.74 17.40 -14.55
C ASN A 126 24.29 16.17 -13.76
N SER A 127 24.21 16.25 -12.43
CA SER A 127 23.76 15.14 -11.59
C SER A 127 22.27 14.88 -11.80
N TRP A 128 21.46 15.95 -11.90
CA TRP A 128 20.04 15.85 -12.28
C TRP A 128 19.88 15.23 -13.67
N LYS A 129 20.60 15.71 -14.68
CA LYS A 129 20.48 15.21 -16.06
C LYS A 129 20.85 13.73 -16.15
N MET A 130 21.91 13.31 -15.46
CA MET A 130 22.32 11.91 -15.39
C MET A 130 21.24 11.06 -14.72
N TRP A 131 20.69 11.54 -13.60
CA TRP A 131 19.61 10.87 -12.89
C TRP A 131 18.35 10.72 -13.76
N VAL A 132 17.94 11.76 -14.50
CA VAL A 132 16.81 11.70 -15.45
C VAL A 132 17.06 10.64 -16.52
N SER A 133 18.24 10.64 -17.15
CA SER A 133 18.56 9.70 -18.22
C SER A 133 18.54 8.24 -17.73
N THR A 134 19.13 7.99 -16.56
CA THR A 134 19.11 6.66 -15.94
C THR A 134 17.69 6.23 -15.59
N THR A 135 16.92 7.11 -14.96
CA THR A 135 15.56 6.80 -14.49
C THR A 135 14.61 6.59 -15.66
N GLU A 136 14.68 7.42 -16.72
CA GLU A 136 13.86 7.28 -17.91
C GLU A 136 14.06 5.91 -18.57
N LYS A 137 15.31 5.43 -18.65
CA LYS A 137 15.62 4.10 -19.17
C LYS A 137 14.97 3.01 -18.32
N ILE A 138 15.15 3.07 -17.00
CA ILE A 138 14.58 2.08 -16.06
C ILE A 138 13.06 2.01 -16.21
N VAL A 139 12.35 3.14 -16.20
CA VAL A 139 10.89 3.14 -16.28
C VAL A 139 10.37 2.72 -17.66
N SER A 140 11.14 2.98 -18.72
CA SER A 140 10.80 2.48 -20.07
C SER A 140 10.94 0.96 -20.17
N GLU A 141 11.92 0.37 -19.49
CA GLU A 141 12.07 -1.09 -19.40
C GLU A 141 10.98 -1.71 -18.53
N LEU A 142 10.60 -1.02 -17.44
CA LEU A 142 9.50 -1.40 -16.54
C LEU A 142 8.14 -1.43 -17.26
N SER A 143 7.82 -0.42 -18.07
CA SER A 143 6.56 -0.39 -18.84
C SER A 143 6.51 -1.47 -19.93
N ALA A 144 7.67 -1.87 -20.46
CA ALA A 144 7.79 -2.96 -21.43
C ALA A 144 7.85 -4.36 -20.80
N ALA A 145 8.02 -4.47 -19.48
CA ALA A 145 8.24 -5.73 -18.78
C ALA A 145 7.02 -6.67 -18.90
N LYS A 146 7.25 -7.93 -19.26
CA LYS A 146 6.16 -8.89 -19.56
C LYS A 146 5.69 -9.70 -18.36
N THR A 147 6.48 -9.76 -17.30
CA THR A 147 6.20 -10.60 -16.14
C THR A 147 6.47 -9.83 -14.86
N LEU A 148 5.75 -10.19 -13.81
CA LEU A 148 5.91 -9.62 -12.48
C LEU A 148 7.33 -9.76 -11.93
N SER A 149 8.02 -10.88 -12.23
CA SER A 149 9.42 -11.06 -11.84
C SER A 149 10.36 -10.03 -12.48
N ILE A 150 10.16 -9.72 -13.78
CA ILE A 150 10.95 -8.69 -14.47
C ILE A 150 10.58 -7.30 -13.92
N GLN A 151 9.29 -7.05 -13.65
CA GLN A 151 8.84 -5.80 -13.04
C GLN A 151 9.45 -5.55 -11.65
N ARG A 152 9.45 -6.56 -10.77
CA ARG A 152 10.09 -6.47 -9.44
C ARG A 152 11.60 -6.21 -9.52
N LYS A 153 12.28 -6.81 -10.51
CA LYS A 153 13.69 -6.51 -10.77
C LYS A 153 13.87 -5.05 -11.19
N GLY A 154 13.11 -4.58 -12.18
CA GLY A 154 13.15 -3.19 -12.63
C GLY A 154 12.79 -2.19 -11.52
N PHE A 155 11.85 -2.55 -10.64
CA PHE A 155 11.49 -1.75 -9.48
C PHE A 155 12.61 -1.66 -8.44
N SER A 156 13.40 -2.73 -8.27
CA SER A 156 14.60 -2.65 -7.43
C SER A 156 15.61 -1.66 -7.98
N GLU A 157 15.79 -1.60 -9.30
CA GLU A 157 16.68 -0.63 -9.96
C GLU A 157 16.11 0.79 -9.82
N LEU A 158 14.80 0.95 -10.04
CA LEU A 158 14.09 2.22 -9.86
C LEU A 158 14.23 2.74 -8.43
N THR A 159 14.03 1.87 -7.44
CA THR A 159 14.14 2.23 -6.02
C THR A 159 15.54 2.74 -5.67
N GLY A 160 16.60 2.12 -6.21
CA GLY A 160 17.96 2.63 -6.06
C GLY A 160 18.13 4.03 -6.68
N SER A 161 17.52 4.27 -7.85
CA SER A 161 17.49 5.60 -8.46
C SER A 161 16.73 6.61 -7.60
N MET A 162 15.58 6.23 -7.04
CA MET A 162 14.77 7.10 -6.17
C MET A 162 15.49 7.42 -4.84
N GLU A 163 16.20 6.46 -4.25
CA GLU A 163 17.05 6.72 -3.07
C GLU A 163 18.13 7.76 -3.41
N SER A 164 18.75 7.65 -4.59
CA SER A 164 19.70 8.65 -5.08
C SER A 164 19.04 10.02 -5.26
N MET A 165 17.81 10.08 -5.78
CA MET A 165 17.05 11.31 -5.96
C MET A 165 16.83 12.03 -4.62
N ILE A 166 16.25 11.33 -3.63
CA ILE A 166 15.89 11.95 -2.34
C ILE A 166 17.14 12.38 -1.56
N LYS A 167 18.26 11.66 -1.70
CA LYS A 167 19.51 12.00 -1.00
C LYS A 167 20.26 13.17 -1.63
N ASN A 168 20.23 13.29 -2.96
CA ASN A 168 20.97 14.34 -3.66
C ASN A 168 20.17 15.62 -3.86
N PHE A 169 18.84 15.51 -4.01
CA PHE A 169 17.99 16.66 -4.37
C PHE A 169 16.99 17.03 -3.26
N GLY A 170 16.52 16.03 -2.53
CA GLY A 170 15.49 16.17 -1.50
C GLY A 170 14.07 16.24 -2.06
N LEU A 171 13.11 16.18 -1.15
CA LEU A 171 11.69 16.42 -1.41
C LEU A 171 11.21 17.67 -0.65
N ASP A 172 9.98 18.13 -0.92
CA ASP A 172 9.40 19.26 -0.20
C ASP A 172 8.41 18.78 0.85
N ASN A 173 8.64 19.16 2.12
CA ASN A 173 7.77 18.88 3.27
C ASN A 173 7.28 17.43 3.37
N ARG A 174 8.20 16.47 3.21
CA ARG A 174 7.91 15.02 3.17
C ARG A 174 8.80 14.24 4.12
N THR A 175 8.27 13.13 4.65
CA THR A 175 9.04 12.16 5.44
C THR A 175 9.02 10.83 4.72
N VAL A 176 10.19 10.38 4.26
CA VAL A 176 10.33 9.13 3.51
C VAL A 176 10.97 8.08 4.39
N TYR A 177 10.37 6.89 4.43
CA TYR A 177 10.87 5.73 5.13
C TYR A 177 11.47 4.72 4.15
N LYS A 178 12.61 4.13 4.52
CA LYS A 178 13.22 3.00 3.81
C LYS A 178 12.86 1.72 4.52
N LEU A 179 12.09 0.86 3.85
CA LEU A 179 11.68 -0.43 4.37
C LEU A 179 12.50 -1.56 3.75
N THR A 180 12.81 -2.56 4.55
CA THR A 180 13.46 -3.82 4.12
C THR A 180 12.70 -5.01 4.69
N CYS A 181 12.88 -6.20 4.11
CA CYS A 181 12.26 -7.44 4.58
C CYS A 181 13.32 -8.56 4.64
N THR A 182 13.56 -9.12 5.83
CA THR A 182 14.62 -10.11 6.08
C THR A 182 14.42 -11.45 5.35
N ALA A 183 13.18 -11.77 4.96
CA ALA A 183 12.83 -13.00 4.24
C ALA A 183 13.15 -12.94 2.75
N ILE A 184 13.42 -11.75 2.20
CA ILE A 184 13.74 -11.58 0.79
C ILE A 184 15.26 -11.51 0.64
N PRO A 185 15.90 -12.53 0.04
CA PRO A 185 17.33 -12.53 -0.15
C PRO A 185 17.75 -11.41 -1.12
N GLY A 186 18.75 -10.63 -0.71
CA GLY A 186 19.30 -9.51 -1.48
C GLY A 186 19.29 -8.20 -0.70
N LYS A 187 19.70 -7.11 -1.35
CA LYS A 187 19.61 -5.74 -0.81
C LYS A 187 18.31 -5.06 -1.27
N SER A 188 17.21 -5.81 -1.37
CA SER A 188 15.91 -5.27 -1.78
C SER A 188 15.34 -4.40 -0.67
N PHE A 189 14.88 -3.22 -1.04
CA PHE A 189 14.24 -2.26 -0.16
C PHE A 189 13.22 -1.47 -0.96
N TRP A 190 12.33 -0.76 -0.29
CA TRP A 190 11.43 0.20 -0.93
C TRP A 190 11.32 1.46 -0.09
N LEU A 191 10.88 2.53 -0.73
CA LEU A 191 10.63 3.81 -0.09
C LEU A 191 9.12 4.01 0.06
N THR A 192 8.69 4.68 1.11
CA THR A 192 7.28 5.10 1.23
C THR A 192 7.14 6.29 2.16
N GLU A 193 6.10 7.09 1.94
CA GLU A 193 5.64 8.12 2.89
C GLU A 193 4.52 7.61 3.80
N SER A 194 3.84 6.55 3.35
CA SER A 194 2.82 5.88 4.15
C SER A 194 3.46 5.10 5.29
N ARG A 195 2.66 4.84 6.35
CA ARG A 195 3.00 3.85 7.38
C ARG A 195 2.50 2.44 7.01
N SER A 196 2.27 2.19 5.72
CA SER A 196 1.89 0.86 5.25
C SER A 196 3.10 -0.07 5.22
N LEU A 197 2.83 -1.35 5.49
CA LEU A 197 3.79 -2.44 5.42
C LEU A 197 3.66 -3.25 4.12
N ASP A 198 2.91 -2.79 3.13
CA ASP A 198 2.75 -3.50 1.87
C ASP A 198 4.10 -3.68 1.17
N ASN A 199 4.42 -4.94 0.85
CA ASN A 199 5.70 -5.33 0.30
C ASN A 199 5.61 -5.58 -1.22
N PRO A 200 6.20 -4.70 -2.06
CA PRO A 200 6.12 -4.80 -3.52
C PRO A 200 6.82 -6.05 -4.09
N TYR A 201 7.63 -6.74 -3.30
CA TYR A 201 8.35 -7.94 -3.73
C TYR A 201 7.62 -9.25 -3.42
N SER A 202 6.69 -9.21 -2.47
CA SER A 202 5.88 -10.36 -2.06
C SER A 202 4.47 -10.32 -2.64
N GLY A 203 3.95 -9.12 -2.95
CA GLY A 203 2.62 -8.97 -3.51
C GLY A 203 1.53 -9.48 -2.56
N ASN A 204 0.56 -10.22 -3.11
CA ASN A 204 -0.52 -10.83 -2.33
C ASN A 204 -0.08 -12.03 -1.47
N ASP A 205 1.20 -12.44 -1.52
CA ASP A 205 1.71 -13.49 -0.65
C ASP A 205 1.74 -13.02 0.81
N THR A 206 0.67 -13.34 1.53
CA THR A 206 0.49 -13.03 2.95
C THR A 206 1.53 -13.68 3.87
N SER A 207 2.26 -14.71 3.41
CA SER A 207 3.28 -15.36 4.24
C SER A 207 4.56 -14.54 4.39
N ASN A 208 4.81 -13.60 3.46
CA ASN A 208 6.02 -12.77 3.44
C ASN A 208 5.74 -11.27 3.22
N GLY A 209 4.52 -10.90 2.85
CA GLY A 209 4.21 -9.57 2.30
C GLY A 209 3.72 -8.52 3.29
N LYS A 210 3.23 -8.92 4.48
CA LYS A 210 2.69 -7.99 5.50
C LYS A 210 3.07 -8.35 6.93
N ASP A 211 3.91 -9.38 7.13
CA ASP A 211 4.33 -9.79 8.47
C ASP A 211 5.37 -8.81 9.01
N GLU A 212 5.03 -8.15 10.13
CA GLU A 212 5.94 -7.30 10.92
C GLU A 212 7.24 -8.02 11.29
N LYS A 213 7.23 -9.37 11.39
CA LYS A 213 8.45 -10.15 11.61
C LYS A 213 9.44 -9.98 10.48
N CYS A 214 8.99 -9.78 9.24
CA CYS A 214 9.86 -9.53 8.11
C CYS A 214 10.34 -8.09 8.04
N ILE A 215 9.42 -7.14 8.21
CA ILE A 215 9.63 -5.75 7.78
C ILE A 215 10.39 -4.94 8.82
N ARG A 216 11.37 -4.15 8.37
CA ARG A 216 12.14 -3.21 9.20
C ARG A 216 12.17 -1.85 8.52
N VAL A 217 12.00 -0.79 9.31
CA VAL A 217 12.30 0.57 8.85
C VAL A 217 13.80 0.81 9.06
N ALA A 218 14.57 0.69 7.98
CA ALA A 218 16.03 0.73 8.01
C ALA A 218 16.58 2.16 8.11
N ALA A 219 15.85 3.14 7.59
CA ALA A 219 16.20 4.56 7.63
C ALA A 219 14.95 5.40 7.38
N SER A 220 15.05 6.69 7.70
CA SER A 220 14.07 7.71 7.37
C SER A 220 14.76 9.03 7.07
N TRP A 221 14.18 9.81 6.15
CA TRP A 221 14.60 11.17 5.85
C TRP A 221 13.42 12.11 6.03
N LYS A 222 13.65 13.20 6.73
CA LYS A 222 12.67 14.27 6.91
C LYS A 222 13.13 15.50 6.13
N PHE A 223 12.32 15.91 5.17
CA PHE A 223 12.55 17.11 4.37
C PHE A 223 11.61 18.23 4.82
N GLU A 224 12.14 19.45 4.84
CA GLU A 224 11.42 20.68 5.18
C GLU A 224 10.97 21.45 3.93
#